data_AF-A0A1G6EMY2-F1
#
_entry.id   AF-A0A1G6EMY2-F1
#
_cell.length_a   1.000
_cell.length_b   1.000
_cell.length_c   1.000
_cell.angle_alpha   90.00
_cell.angle_beta   90.00
_cell.angle_gamma   90.00
#
_symmetry.space_group_name_H-M   'P 1'
#
loop_
_entity.id
_entity.type
_entity.pdbx_description
1 polymer ?
#
loop_
_entity_poly.entity_id
_entity_poly.type
_entity_poly.pdbx_seq_one_letter_code
_entity_poly.pdbx_strand_id
1 'polypeptide(L)'
;MQTPDDVSAMLRLHELGWGAKRIARELGISKNTVKHYLRQGGWAAYRTPSRSKLLDGIEPWLEQCFHQHGGNADVVRQELLRQHGLRVSLRTVERAVQPFRQQLMAAAKATLRFETPPGRQLQIDFGTSRVMIGDELVRVYLFVATLGYSRRPFVAAFAHERQSAWLAGMEGAFAHFGGIPAQVLLDNPKALV
;
A
#
# COMPACT_ATOMS: atom_id res chain seq x y z
N MET A 1 -1.96 26.37 12.80
CA MET A 1 -1.86 26.28 14.27
C MET A 1 -0.63 27.09 14.65
N GLN A 2 -0.70 28.00 15.62
CA GLN A 2 0.44 28.87 15.90
C GLN A 2 1.50 28.12 16.69
N THR A 3 2.76 28.39 16.38
CA THR A 3 3.89 27.79 17.10
C THR A 3 4.01 28.41 18.49
N PRO A 4 4.71 27.75 19.43
CA PRO A 4 5.03 28.34 20.74
C PRO A 4 5.74 29.70 20.61
N ASP A 5 6.59 29.85 19.59
CA ASP A 5 7.34 31.07 19.31
C ASP A 5 6.42 32.21 18.84
N ASP A 6 5.46 31.92 17.97
CA ASP A 6 4.46 32.90 17.51
C ASP A 6 3.65 33.46 18.68
N VAL A 7 3.24 32.60 19.61
CA VAL A 7 2.46 33.02 20.79
C VAL A 7 3.33 33.79 21.78
N SER A 8 4.59 33.40 21.97
CA SER A 8 5.55 34.15 22.77
C SER A 8 5.81 35.55 22.20
N ALA A 9 5.91 35.68 20.87
CA ALA A 9 6.06 36.97 20.20
C ALA A 9 4.82 37.86 20.38
N MET A 10 3.60 37.30 20.29
CA MET A 10 2.36 38.04 20.55
C MET A 10 2.31 38.61 21.97
N LEU A 11 2.67 37.80 22.98
CA LEU A 11 2.64 38.20 24.39
C LEU A 11 3.67 39.31 24.66
N ARG A 12 4.91 39.15 24.18
CA ARG A 12 5.96 40.17 24.31
C ARG A 12 5.57 41.50 23.66
N LEU A 13 5.01 41.46 22.44
CA LEU A 13 4.54 42.69 21.78
C LEU A 13 3.39 43.34 22.55
N HIS A 14 2.54 42.56 23.19
CA HIS A 14 1.45 43.09 24.01
C HIS A 14 1.95 43.73 25.31
N GLU A 15 2.95 43.14 25.97
CA GLU A 15 3.64 43.73 27.13
C GLU A 15 4.32 45.06 26.79
N LEU A 16 4.84 45.19 25.56
CA LEU A 16 5.38 46.45 25.02
C LEU A 16 4.28 47.49 24.68
N GLY A 17 3.03 47.24 25.05
CA GLY A 17 1.89 48.14 24.87
C GLY A 17 1.25 48.09 23.49
N TRP A 18 1.58 47.12 22.64
CA TRP A 18 0.99 47.06 21.31
C TRP A 18 -0.46 46.55 21.37
N GLY A 19 -1.34 47.22 20.63
CA GLY A 19 -2.72 46.78 20.47
C GLY A 19 -2.85 45.57 19.55
N ALA A 20 -3.82 44.68 19.82
CA ALA A 20 -4.02 43.42 19.09
C ALA A 20 -4.16 43.57 17.56
N LYS A 21 -4.67 44.70 17.06
CA LYS A 21 -4.78 44.98 15.60
C LYS A 21 -3.40 45.22 14.96
N ARG A 22 -2.48 45.85 15.70
CA ARG A 22 -1.11 46.12 15.25
C ARG A 22 -0.30 44.83 15.24
N ILE A 23 -0.37 44.06 16.31
CA ILE A 23 0.28 42.74 16.44
C ILE A 23 -0.16 41.79 15.30
N ALA A 24 -1.47 41.76 15.01
CA ALA A 24 -2.03 40.96 13.92
C ALA A 24 -1.44 41.32 12.54
N ARG A 25 -1.26 42.62 12.27
CA ARG A 25 -0.68 43.09 11.01
C ARG A 25 0.81 42.78 10.92
N GLU A 26 1.54 42.95 12.02
CA GLU A 26 2.99 42.74 12.08
C GLU A 26 3.37 41.27 11.89
N LEU A 27 2.64 40.38 12.56
CA LEU A 27 2.92 38.93 12.53
C LEU A 27 2.19 38.21 11.38
N GLY A 28 1.34 38.89 10.62
CA GLY A 28 0.52 38.26 9.57
C GLY A 28 -0.55 37.29 10.10
N ILE A 29 -0.97 37.45 11.36
CA ILE A 29 -1.87 36.51 12.05
C ILE A 29 -3.25 37.14 12.24
N SER A 30 -4.31 36.33 12.17
CA SER A 30 -5.68 36.84 12.34
C SER A 30 -5.85 37.55 13.70
N LYS A 31 -6.51 38.71 13.70
CA LYS A 31 -6.81 39.48 14.92
C LYS A 31 -7.55 38.65 15.97
N ASN A 32 -8.38 37.70 15.55
CA ASN A 32 -9.11 36.82 16.44
C ASN A 32 -8.18 35.81 17.13
N THR A 33 -7.19 35.28 16.41
CA THR A 33 -6.14 34.41 16.95
C THR A 33 -5.26 35.16 17.94
N VAL A 34 -4.83 36.39 17.63
CA VAL A 34 -4.07 37.22 18.56
C VAL A 34 -4.87 37.49 19.84
N LYS A 35 -6.13 37.93 19.72
CA LYS A 35 -7.00 38.16 20.88
C LYS A 35 -7.23 36.90 21.71
N HIS A 36 -7.35 35.73 21.07
CA HIS A 36 -7.51 34.46 21.76
C HIS A 36 -6.29 34.15 22.64
N TYR A 37 -5.08 34.19 22.06
CA TYR A 37 -3.85 33.88 22.80
C TYR A 37 -3.48 34.94 23.85
N LEU A 38 -3.75 36.23 23.60
CA LEU A 38 -3.56 37.28 24.60
C LEU A 38 -4.47 37.09 25.82
N ARG A 39 -5.73 36.65 25.61
CA ARG A 39 -6.64 36.30 26.72
C ARG A 39 -6.23 35.03 27.44
N GLN A 40 -5.68 34.07 26.70
CA GLN A 40 -5.24 32.78 27.23
C GLN A 40 -3.93 32.89 28.02
N GLY A 41 -3.11 33.92 27.74
CA GLY A 41 -1.88 34.20 28.48
C GLY A 41 -0.71 33.26 28.19
N GLY A 42 -0.83 32.39 27.18
CA GLY A 42 0.19 31.39 26.87
C GLY A 42 -0.17 30.51 25.69
N TRP A 43 0.82 29.79 25.16
CA TRP A 43 0.58 28.76 24.16
C TRP A 43 -0.07 27.55 24.80
N ALA A 44 -1.13 27.03 24.19
CA ALA A 44 -1.68 25.73 24.53
C ALA A 44 -1.83 24.90 23.27
N ALA A 45 -1.42 23.63 23.37
CA ALA A 45 -1.72 22.65 22.34
C ALA A 45 -3.24 22.53 22.19
N TYR A 46 -3.72 22.59 20.96
CA TYR A 46 -5.11 22.25 20.67
C TYR A 46 -5.32 20.79 21.04
N ARG A 47 -6.18 20.55 22.04
CA ARG A 47 -6.63 19.20 22.37
C ARG A 47 -7.74 18.85 21.41
N THR A 48 -7.47 17.92 20.50
CA THR A 48 -8.54 17.27 19.73
C THR A 48 -9.43 16.53 20.72
N PRO A 49 -10.74 16.80 20.78
CA PRO A 49 -11.63 16.04 21.64
C PRO A 49 -11.58 14.56 21.22
N SER A 50 -11.17 13.71 22.17
CA SER A 50 -11.28 12.26 22.01
C SER A 50 -12.76 11.89 22.09
N ARG A 51 -13.41 11.72 20.94
CA ARG A 51 -14.72 11.08 20.89
C ARG A 51 -14.52 9.59 21.12
N SER A 52 -15.25 9.01 22.06
CA SER A 52 -15.40 7.55 22.13
C SER A 52 -15.88 7.05 20.78
N LYS A 53 -15.19 6.07 20.21
CA LYS A 53 -15.62 5.41 18.99
C LYS A 53 -16.66 4.39 19.38
N LEU A 54 -17.65 4.18 18.52
CA LEU A 54 -18.72 3.20 18.72
C LEU A 54 -18.20 1.75 18.93
N LEU A 55 -16.97 1.48 18.52
CA LEU A 55 -16.34 0.17 18.56
C LEU A 55 -15.29 0.05 19.66
N ASP A 56 -15.15 1.04 20.54
CA ASP A 56 -14.22 0.97 21.66
C ASP A 56 -14.67 -0.13 22.64
N GLY A 57 -13.76 -1.04 23.01
CA GLY A 57 -14.00 -2.14 23.97
C GLY A 57 -14.39 -3.49 23.37
N ILE A 58 -14.55 -3.59 22.05
CA ILE A 58 -14.81 -4.86 21.33
C ILE A 58 -13.68 -5.24 20.37
N GLU A 59 -12.50 -4.63 20.51
CA GLU A 59 -11.33 -4.86 19.66
C GLU A 59 -10.91 -6.34 19.60
N PRO A 60 -10.87 -7.11 20.72
CA PRO A 60 -10.50 -8.53 20.66
C PRO A 60 -11.48 -9.36 19.83
N TRP A 61 -12.77 -9.05 19.91
CA TRP A 61 -13.81 -9.71 19.13
C TRP A 61 -13.70 -9.34 17.65
N LEU A 62 -13.42 -8.07 17.34
CA LEU A 62 -13.18 -7.60 15.97
C LEU A 62 -12.00 -8.31 15.33
N GLU A 63 -10.89 -8.44 16.06
CA GLU A 63 -9.70 -9.18 15.62
C GLU A 63 -10.06 -10.64 15.31
N GLN A 64 -10.65 -11.35 16.27
CA GLN A 64 -11.02 -12.76 16.12
C GLN A 64 -11.96 -12.98 14.92
N CYS A 65 -13.04 -12.19 14.81
CA CYS A 65 -14.00 -12.29 13.72
C CYS A 65 -13.35 -11.98 12.36
N PHE A 66 -12.51 -10.94 12.31
CA PHE A 66 -11.79 -10.56 11.10
C PHE A 66 -10.85 -11.66 10.60
N HIS A 67 -10.12 -12.31 11.52
CA HIS A 67 -9.24 -13.43 11.19
C HIS A 67 -10.03 -14.68 10.78
N GLN A 68 -11.11 -15.02 11.49
CA GLN A 68 -11.97 -16.17 11.17
C GLN A 68 -12.55 -16.10 9.76
N HIS A 69 -12.85 -14.88 9.27
CA HIS A 69 -13.40 -14.64 7.93
C HIS A 69 -12.37 -14.20 6.90
N GLY A 70 -11.09 -14.53 7.10
CA GLY A 70 -10.03 -14.32 6.11
C GLY A 70 -9.79 -12.84 5.75
N GLY A 71 -10.08 -11.92 6.66
CA GLY A 71 -9.88 -10.49 6.47
C GLY A 71 -10.99 -9.77 5.68
N ASN A 72 -12.20 -10.35 5.59
CA ASN A 72 -13.34 -9.68 4.95
C ASN A 72 -14.06 -8.74 5.92
N ALA A 73 -13.89 -7.42 5.72
CA ALA A 73 -14.49 -6.40 6.58
C ALA A 73 -16.01 -6.29 6.46
N ASP A 74 -16.60 -6.68 5.32
CA ASP A 74 -18.07 -6.63 5.16
C ASP A 74 -18.75 -7.73 5.99
N VAL A 75 -18.12 -8.91 6.06
CA VAL A 75 -18.59 -10.01 6.92
C VAL A 75 -18.53 -9.59 8.39
N VAL A 76 -17.44 -8.96 8.83
CA VAL A 76 -17.33 -8.40 10.19
C VAL A 76 -18.43 -7.37 10.46
N ARG A 77 -18.76 -6.51 9.49
CA ARG A 77 -19.87 -5.56 9.61
C ARG A 77 -21.23 -6.25 9.79
N GLN A 78 -21.49 -7.30 9.03
CA GLN A 78 -22.72 -8.08 9.16
C GLN A 78 -22.79 -8.77 10.53
N GLU A 79 -21.66 -9.27 11.01
CA GLU A 79 -21.57 -9.96 12.29
C GLU A 79 -21.69 -9.01 13.49
N LEU A 80 -21.19 -7.77 13.36
CA LEU A 80 -21.41 -6.70 14.33
C LEU A 80 -22.90 -6.40 14.52
N LEU A 81 -23.65 -6.38 13.41
CA LEU A 81 -25.10 -6.21 13.47
C LEU A 81 -25.78 -7.42 14.11
N ARG A 82 -25.34 -8.64 13.78
CA ARG A 82 -25.95 -9.88 14.23
C ARG A 82 -25.71 -10.17 15.72
N GLN A 83 -24.47 -10.03 16.20
CA GLN A 83 -24.08 -10.39 17.58
C GLN A 83 -24.17 -9.22 18.55
N HIS A 84 -23.82 -8.01 18.10
CA HIS A 84 -23.73 -6.84 18.97
C HIS A 84 -24.84 -5.80 18.72
N GLY A 85 -25.69 -6.00 17.71
CA GLY A 85 -26.73 -5.03 17.33
C GLY A 85 -26.17 -3.71 16.80
N LEU A 86 -24.87 -3.65 16.49
CA LEU A 86 -24.19 -2.41 16.12
C LEU A 86 -24.27 -2.16 14.61
N ARG A 87 -25.08 -1.18 14.22
CA ARG A 87 -25.18 -0.74 12.82
C ARG A 87 -24.12 0.31 12.51
N VAL A 88 -23.05 -0.09 11.84
CA VAL A 88 -21.95 0.80 11.43
C VAL A 88 -21.72 0.78 9.92
N SER A 89 -21.13 1.86 9.41
CA SER A 89 -20.69 1.92 8.01
C SER A 89 -19.53 0.95 7.77
N LEU A 90 -19.40 0.45 6.53
CA LEU A 90 -18.26 -0.40 6.14
C LEU A 90 -16.92 0.32 6.42
N ARG A 91 -16.85 1.61 6.09
CA ARG A 91 -15.65 2.44 6.32
C ARG A 91 -15.25 2.54 7.80
N THR A 92 -16.21 2.46 8.72
CA THR A 92 -15.93 2.40 10.16
C THR A 92 -15.24 1.09 10.52
N VAL A 93 -15.76 -0.03 10.00
CA VAL A 93 -15.18 -1.37 10.22
C VAL A 93 -13.80 -1.47 9.59
N GLU A 94 -13.64 -1.03 8.33
CA GLU A 94 -12.36 -1.00 7.63
C GLU A 94 -11.29 -0.25 8.42
N ARG A 95 -11.64 0.91 8.99
CA ARG A 95 -10.72 1.67 9.85
C ARG A 95 -10.36 0.93 11.14
N ALA A 96 -11.32 0.22 11.73
CA ALA A 96 -11.10 -0.52 12.97
C ALA A 96 -10.21 -1.75 12.75
N VAL A 97 -10.40 -2.48 11.65
CA VAL A 97 -9.64 -3.71 11.34
C VAL A 97 -8.34 -3.43 10.57
N GLN A 98 -8.04 -2.17 10.25
CA GLN A 98 -6.85 -1.81 9.47
C GLN A 98 -5.53 -2.32 10.06
N PRO A 99 -5.29 -2.26 11.39
CA PRO A 99 -4.07 -2.83 11.99
C PRO A 99 -3.95 -4.35 11.75
N PHE A 100 -5.05 -5.10 11.92
CA PHE A 100 -5.10 -6.54 11.68
C PHE A 100 -4.88 -6.87 10.20
N ARG A 101 -5.43 -6.05 9.30
CA ARG A 101 -5.20 -6.17 7.85
C ARG A 101 -3.72 -5.98 7.51
N GLN A 102 -3.06 -5.01 8.12
CA GLN A 102 -1.61 -4.79 7.93
C GLN A 102 -0.79 -5.98 8.44
N GLN A 103 -1.14 -6.55 9.59
CA GLN A 103 -0.50 -7.76 10.12
C GLN A 103 -0.70 -8.98 9.20
N LEU A 104 -1.93 -9.21 8.73
CA LEU A 104 -2.22 -10.27 7.75
C LEU A 104 -1.42 -10.09 6.46
N MET A 105 -1.33 -8.86 5.95
CA MET A 105 -0.52 -8.55 4.76
C MET A 105 0.97 -8.75 5.01
N ALA A 106 1.47 -8.38 6.18
CA ALA A 106 2.87 -8.61 6.56
C ALA A 106 3.19 -10.10 6.68
N ALA A 107 2.29 -10.89 7.28
CA ALA A 107 2.40 -12.33 7.37
C ALA A 107 2.32 -13.00 5.98
N ALA A 108 1.43 -12.55 5.09
CA ALA A 108 1.35 -13.03 3.72
C ALA A 108 2.59 -12.66 2.87
N LYS A 109 3.25 -11.55 3.20
CA LYS A 109 4.52 -11.13 2.59
C LYS A 109 5.73 -11.91 3.12
N ALA A 110 5.58 -12.72 4.18
CA ALA A 110 6.57 -13.75 4.47
C ALA A 110 6.51 -14.77 3.33
N THR A 111 7.36 -14.55 2.33
CA THR A 111 7.44 -15.32 1.09
C THR A 111 7.54 -16.81 1.38
N LEU A 112 6.40 -17.51 1.35
CA LEU A 112 6.39 -18.94 1.16
C LEU A 112 7.05 -19.18 -0.19
N ARG A 113 8.25 -19.77 -0.16
CA ARG A 113 8.90 -20.23 -1.39
C ARG A 113 8.04 -21.34 -1.96
N PHE A 114 7.30 -21.02 -3.02
CA PHE A 114 6.65 -22.03 -3.83
C PHE A 114 7.73 -22.75 -4.63
N GLU A 115 8.15 -23.91 -4.14
CA GLU A 115 9.12 -24.79 -4.79
C GLU A 115 8.40 -26.05 -5.28
N THR A 116 8.64 -26.41 -6.53
CA THR A 116 8.20 -27.69 -7.09
C THR A 116 9.38 -28.66 -7.14
N PRO A 117 9.19 -29.99 -7.12
CA PRO A 117 10.26 -30.93 -7.42
C PRO A 117 11.01 -30.62 -8.73
N PRO A 118 12.29 -31.01 -8.86
CA PRO A 118 13.05 -30.85 -10.10
C PRO A 118 12.29 -31.38 -11.32
N GLY A 119 12.30 -30.62 -12.43
CA GLY A 119 11.61 -31.00 -13.67
C GLY A 119 10.08 -30.94 -13.62
N ARG A 120 9.45 -30.59 -12.49
CA ARG A 120 7.98 -30.55 -12.40
C ARG A 120 7.37 -29.36 -13.13
N GLN A 121 7.89 -28.15 -12.94
CA GLN A 121 7.27 -26.94 -13.47
C GLN A 121 8.29 -25.96 -14.05
N LEU A 122 7.96 -25.41 -15.22
CA LEU A 122 8.54 -24.21 -15.80
C LEU A 122 7.52 -23.08 -15.71
N GLN A 123 7.92 -21.91 -15.25
CA GLN A 123 7.07 -20.71 -15.23
C GLN A 123 7.57 -19.77 -16.30
N ILE A 124 6.69 -19.30 -17.18
CA ILE A 124 7.07 -18.36 -18.24
C ILE A 124 6.31 -17.07 -18.08
N ASP A 125 7.06 -15.97 -18.13
CA ASP A 125 6.57 -14.60 -18.18
C ASP A 125 7.07 -13.94 -19.48
N PHE A 126 6.31 -12.97 -19.99
CA PHE A 126 6.62 -12.23 -21.20
C PHE A 126 6.43 -10.74 -20.94
N GLY A 127 7.55 -10.07 -20.65
CA GLY A 127 7.58 -8.66 -20.30
C GLY A 127 8.01 -7.77 -21.47
N THR A 128 7.99 -6.46 -21.25
CA THR A 128 8.64 -5.51 -22.17
C THR A 128 9.58 -4.57 -21.45
N SER A 129 10.65 -4.19 -22.13
CA SER A 129 11.59 -3.17 -21.68
C SER A 129 11.96 -2.25 -22.84
N ARG A 130 12.46 -1.05 -22.53
CA ARG A 130 13.06 -0.16 -23.53
C ARG A 130 14.56 -0.19 -23.36
N VAL A 131 15.27 -0.51 -24.44
CA VAL A 131 16.73 -0.62 -24.47
C VAL A 131 17.27 0.25 -25.60
N MET A 132 18.44 0.86 -25.38
CA MET A 132 19.14 1.58 -26.45
C MET A 132 19.82 0.56 -27.37
N ILE A 133 19.49 0.58 -28.65
CA ILE A 133 20.17 -0.21 -29.70
C ILE A 133 20.73 0.77 -30.71
N GLY A 134 22.06 0.96 -30.70
CA GLY A 134 22.67 2.12 -31.33
C GLY A 134 22.17 3.42 -30.66
N ASP A 135 21.75 4.37 -31.48
CA ASP A 135 21.22 5.67 -31.02
C ASP A 135 19.69 5.70 -30.89
N GLU A 136 19.01 4.57 -31.04
CA GLU A 136 17.54 4.47 -30.96
C GLU A 136 17.08 3.75 -29.69
N LEU A 137 16.06 4.31 -29.03
CA LEU A 137 15.39 3.67 -27.89
C LEU A 137 14.32 2.70 -28.38
N VAL A 138 14.66 1.41 -28.42
CA VAL A 138 13.82 0.35 -28.98
C VAL A 138 13.05 -0.37 -27.86
N ARG A 139 11.76 -0.63 -28.10
CA ARG A 139 10.97 -1.52 -27.24
C ARG A 139 11.31 -2.97 -27.59
N VAL A 140 11.82 -3.72 -26.61
CA VAL A 140 12.06 -5.15 -26.71
C VAL A 140 11.10 -5.92 -25.82
N TYR A 141 10.79 -7.12 -26.24
CA TYR A 141 9.95 -8.05 -25.51
C TYR A 141 10.82 -9.18 -24.97
N LEU A 142 10.69 -9.47 -23.68
CA LEU A 142 11.55 -10.41 -22.96
C LEU A 142 10.72 -11.62 -22.57
N PHE A 143 11.01 -12.74 -23.22
CA PHE A 143 10.57 -14.06 -22.79
C PHE A 143 11.47 -14.52 -21.64
N VAL A 144 10.88 -14.84 -20.49
CA VAL A 144 11.60 -15.32 -19.31
C VAL A 144 11.00 -16.63 -18.86
N ALA A 145 11.76 -17.72 -18.97
CA ALA A 145 11.37 -19.04 -18.48
C ALA A 145 12.19 -19.42 -17.25
N THR A 146 11.54 -19.74 -16.14
CA THR A 146 12.20 -20.04 -14.86
C THR A 146 11.77 -21.39 -14.33
N LEU A 147 12.74 -22.25 -13.99
CA LEU A 147 12.47 -23.55 -13.37
C LEU A 147 11.91 -23.37 -11.95
N GLY A 148 10.81 -24.06 -11.63
CA GLY A 148 10.12 -23.95 -10.33
C GLY A 148 10.94 -24.45 -9.14
N TYR A 149 11.87 -25.40 -9.36
CA TYR A 149 12.78 -25.90 -8.31
C TYR A 149 14.02 -25.00 -8.13
N SER A 150 14.89 -24.98 -9.12
CA SER A 150 16.21 -24.36 -9.03
C SER A 150 16.22 -22.85 -9.24
N ARG A 151 15.10 -22.27 -9.67
CA ARG A 151 14.96 -20.87 -10.07
C ARG A 151 15.93 -20.43 -11.16
N ARG A 152 16.53 -21.38 -11.89
CA ARG A 152 17.41 -21.07 -13.03
C ARG A 152 16.57 -20.44 -14.15
N PRO A 153 16.93 -19.23 -14.63
CA PRO A 153 16.22 -18.57 -15.71
C PRO A 153 16.83 -18.91 -17.07
N PHE A 154 15.99 -18.86 -18.09
CA PHE A 154 16.33 -18.71 -19.50
C PHE A 154 15.64 -17.45 -20.01
N VAL A 155 16.37 -16.60 -20.73
CA VAL A 155 15.84 -15.32 -21.24
C VAL A 155 16.11 -15.21 -22.72
N ALA A 156 15.10 -14.83 -23.49
CA ALA A 156 15.20 -14.53 -24.91
C ALA A 156 14.52 -13.20 -25.22
N ALA A 157 15.15 -12.39 -26.07
CA ALA A 157 14.63 -11.09 -26.49
C ALA A 157 14.02 -11.19 -27.89
N PHE A 158 12.86 -10.58 -28.07
CA PHE A 158 12.10 -10.54 -29.31
C PHE A 158 11.65 -9.12 -29.65
N ALA A 159 11.38 -8.87 -30.93
CA ALA A 159 10.79 -7.61 -31.40
C ALA A 159 9.26 -7.55 -31.20
N HIS A 160 8.61 -8.66 -30.81
CA HIS A 160 7.17 -8.75 -30.62
C HIS A 160 6.78 -9.88 -29.66
N GLU A 161 5.54 -9.89 -29.16
CA GLU A 161 4.97 -10.91 -28.26
C GLU A 161 3.96 -11.87 -28.92
N ARG A 162 4.00 -11.99 -30.25
CA ARG A 162 3.12 -12.92 -30.99
C ARG A 162 3.45 -14.38 -30.69
N GLN A 163 2.54 -15.29 -31.03
CA GLN A 163 2.68 -16.73 -30.85
C GLN A 163 4.04 -17.30 -31.31
N SER A 164 4.58 -16.80 -32.43
CA SER A 164 5.89 -17.23 -32.93
C SER A 164 7.04 -16.96 -31.96
N ALA A 165 7.02 -15.83 -31.23
CA ALA A 165 8.02 -15.53 -30.21
C ALA A 165 7.86 -16.42 -28.98
N TRP A 166 6.62 -16.75 -28.61
CA TRP A 166 6.34 -17.70 -27.53
C TRP A 166 6.87 -19.10 -27.83
N LEU A 167 6.57 -19.63 -29.02
CA LEU A 167 7.04 -20.96 -29.45
C LEU A 167 8.57 -21.01 -29.51
N ALA A 168 9.20 -20.03 -30.16
CA ALA A 168 10.65 -19.94 -30.23
C ALA A 168 11.31 -19.82 -28.85
N GLY A 169 10.71 -19.05 -27.94
CA GLY A 169 11.16 -18.95 -26.55
C GLY A 169 11.09 -20.27 -25.80
N MET A 170 9.99 -21.02 -25.96
CA MET A 170 9.81 -22.34 -25.33
C MET A 170 10.80 -23.37 -25.87
N GLU A 171 10.96 -23.46 -27.19
CA GLU A 171 11.94 -24.35 -27.83
C GLU A 171 13.36 -24.03 -27.35
N GLY A 172 13.73 -22.75 -27.32
CA GLY A 172 15.02 -22.29 -26.81
C GLY A 172 15.22 -22.65 -25.33
N ALA A 173 14.18 -22.50 -24.50
CA ALA A 173 14.25 -22.86 -23.09
C ALA A 173 14.47 -24.37 -22.90
N PHE A 174 13.71 -25.22 -23.62
CA PHE A 174 13.86 -26.67 -23.52
C PHE A 174 15.24 -27.13 -23.98
N ALA A 175 15.75 -26.56 -25.08
CA ALA A 175 17.10 -26.82 -25.56
C ALA A 175 18.16 -26.39 -24.54
N HIS A 176 18.02 -25.19 -23.95
CA HIS A 176 18.95 -24.67 -22.95
C HIS A 176 18.99 -25.53 -21.67
N PHE A 177 17.83 -25.99 -21.19
CA PHE A 177 17.76 -26.82 -20.00
C PHE A 177 18.09 -28.30 -20.27
N GLY A 178 18.14 -28.72 -21.54
CA GLY A 178 18.41 -30.09 -21.94
C GLY A 178 17.26 -31.06 -21.62
N GLY A 179 16.03 -30.55 -21.51
CA GLY A 179 14.87 -31.35 -21.14
C GLY A 179 13.57 -30.55 -21.09
N ILE A 180 12.44 -31.27 -20.99
CA ILE A 180 11.09 -30.70 -21.00
C ILE A 180 10.45 -30.95 -19.63
N PRO A 181 10.09 -29.90 -18.87
CA PRO A 181 9.38 -30.05 -17.61
C PRO A 181 7.97 -30.62 -17.77
N ALA A 182 7.45 -31.26 -16.72
CA ALA A 182 6.12 -31.89 -16.75
C ALA A 182 4.96 -30.88 -16.89
N GLN A 183 5.18 -29.64 -16.47
CA GLN A 183 4.19 -28.56 -16.53
C GLN A 183 4.85 -27.26 -16.99
N VAL A 184 4.15 -26.52 -17.84
CA VAL A 184 4.49 -25.16 -18.22
C VAL A 184 3.37 -24.26 -17.72
N LEU A 185 3.69 -23.37 -16.78
CA LEU A 185 2.78 -22.40 -16.21
C LEU A 185 2.97 -21.06 -16.94
N LEU A 186 1.87 -20.55 -17.47
CA LEU A 186 1.78 -19.31 -18.25
C LEU A 186 0.65 -18.45 -17.66
N ASP A 187 0.88 -17.14 -17.50
CA ASP A 187 -0.19 -16.21 -17.12
C ASP A 187 -0.97 -15.79 -18.36
N ASN A 188 -2.11 -16.48 -18.58
CA ASN A 188 -3.10 -16.31 -19.66
C ASN A 188 -2.73 -15.31 -20.79
N PRO A 189 -1.72 -15.60 -21.62
CA PRO A 189 -1.34 -14.68 -22.65
C PRO A 189 -2.34 -14.79 -23.80
N LYS A 190 -3.02 -13.69 -24.13
CA LYS A 190 -3.94 -13.63 -25.30
C LYS A 190 -3.28 -14.09 -26.61
N ALA A 191 -1.95 -14.04 -26.69
CA ALA A 191 -1.17 -14.48 -27.84
C ALA A 191 -1.15 -16.01 -28.06
N LEU A 192 -1.64 -16.81 -27.10
CA LEU A 192 -1.68 -18.28 -27.19
C LEU A 192 -3.11 -18.85 -27.24
N VAL A 193 -4.13 -17.98 -27.33
CA VAL A 193 -5.56 -18.34 -27.42
C VAL A 193 -6.08 -18.05 -28.82
#